data_AF-A0A1Q4ULI8-F1
#
_entry.id   AF-A0A1Q4ULI8-F1
#
_cell.length_a   1.000
_cell.length_b   1.000
_cell.length_c   1.000
_cell.angle_alpha   90.00
_cell.angle_beta   90.00
_cell.angle_gamma   90.00
#
_symmetry.space_group_name_H-M   'P 1'
#
loop_
_entity.id
_entity.type
_entity.pdbx_description
1 polymer ?
#
loop_
_entity_poly.entity_id
_entity_poly.type
_entity_poly.pdbx_seq_one_letter_code
_entity_poly.pdbx_strand_id
1 'polypeptide(L)'
;MLAAQQGTLTPIQQLFNDCGFPWQDSYQQQLDDFDIPFLRWLKKLDAPPCLYFKVGLAGVSMSPFFDKSTRDLPPTYFSGNIDPKYAHPLDNLKFARDQFAEKLSSAKIAIKASNTIGCGWISGPSNLDLMIFPYELSFEPEKTTRRLYYRKRSRRRCSISTYTGFRQKLSAQELEWLHNSQRLIERPNQIKASNFREIWSNTPIQADRFLREPPLTDIPICEAINISNDRKALIKCCRELHVIPTDRITHFAIHTLLPARAGSETWLTLLTVYRHIETTNDEGSIDLFCDKVPSNFMDLAQLLAKTLGKKIIHLKPEYNC
;
A
#
# COMPACT_ATOMS: atom_id res chain seq x y z
N MET A 1 9.14 9.32 16.09
CA MET A 1 8.38 8.12 15.71
C MET A 1 7.20 8.02 16.66
N LEU A 2 5.97 7.95 16.14
CA LEU A 2 4.77 7.87 16.97
C LEU A 2 4.60 6.42 17.45
N ALA A 3 4.64 6.22 18.77
CA ALA A 3 4.44 4.89 19.35
C ALA A 3 2.99 4.47 19.14
N ALA A 4 2.79 3.32 18.50
CA ALA A 4 1.50 2.67 18.38
C ALA A 4 1.70 1.18 18.70
N GLN A 5 0.75 0.60 19.43
CA GLN A 5 0.79 -0.80 19.80
C GLN A 5 -0.01 -1.62 18.79
N GLN A 6 0.49 -2.82 18.47
CA GLN A 6 -0.23 -3.77 17.64
C GLN A 6 -1.61 -4.06 18.25
N GLY A 7 -2.65 -4.13 17.41
CA GLY A 7 -4.03 -4.34 17.86
C GLY A 7 -4.77 -3.08 18.33
N THR A 8 -4.13 -1.90 18.25
CA THR A 8 -4.77 -0.60 18.51
C THR A 8 -4.69 0.30 17.28
N LEU A 9 -5.58 1.29 17.20
CA LEU A 9 -5.51 2.31 16.16
C LEU A 9 -4.21 3.10 16.30
N THR A 10 -3.51 3.31 15.18
CA THR A 10 -2.37 4.22 15.15
C THR A 10 -2.86 5.66 15.34
N PRO A 11 -2.07 6.58 15.90
CA PRO A 11 -2.36 8.01 15.92
C PRO A 11 -2.85 8.58 14.57
N ILE A 12 -2.34 8.10 13.44
CA ILE A 12 -2.78 8.52 12.10
C ILE A 12 -4.19 8.00 11.80
N GLN A 13 -4.48 6.73 12.11
CA GLN A 13 -5.82 6.16 11.98
C GLN A 13 -6.82 6.83 12.94
N GLN A 14 -6.38 7.14 14.16
CA GLN A 14 -7.19 7.88 15.13
C GLN A 14 -7.50 9.29 14.63
N LEU A 15 -6.53 9.99 14.04
CA LEU A 15 -6.77 11.28 13.38
C LEU A 15 -7.83 11.14 12.28
N PHE A 16 -7.77 10.10 11.47
CA PHE A 16 -8.77 9.87 10.42
C PHE A 16 -10.16 9.66 11.00
N ASN A 17 -10.29 8.88 12.07
CA ASN A 17 -11.56 8.72 12.78
C ASN A 17 -12.07 10.05 13.36
N ASP A 18 -11.21 10.80 14.04
CA ASP A 18 -11.54 12.10 14.65
C ASP A 18 -12.05 13.12 13.60
N CYS A 19 -11.52 13.05 12.38
CA CYS A 19 -11.86 13.96 11.29
C CYS A 19 -12.97 13.43 10.37
N GLY A 20 -13.55 12.26 10.66
CA GLY A 20 -14.58 11.63 9.84
C GLY A 20 -14.09 11.21 8.45
N PHE A 21 -12.79 10.90 8.31
CA PHE A 21 -12.22 10.42 7.04
C PHE A 21 -12.50 8.91 6.88
N PRO A 22 -13.17 8.47 5.79
CA PRO A 22 -13.70 7.11 5.65
C PRO A 22 -12.64 6.08 5.22
N TRP A 23 -11.52 6.01 5.93
CA TRP A 23 -10.38 5.17 5.54
C TRP A 23 -10.63 3.66 5.67
N GLN A 24 -11.70 3.26 6.36
CA GLN A 24 -12.13 1.87 6.52
C GLN A 24 -13.28 1.48 5.59
N ASP A 25 -13.84 2.44 4.84
CA ASP A 25 -14.90 2.16 3.89
C ASP A 25 -14.29 1.57 2.61
N SER A 26 -15.00 0.61 2.01
CA SER A 26 -14.58 0.05 0.73
C SER A 26 -14.54 1.12 -0.36
N TYR A 27 -13.71 0.94 -1.39
CA TYR A 27 -13.72 1.83 -2.54
C TYR A 27 -15.11 1.91 -3.20
N GLN A 28 -15.85 0.79 -3.24
CA GLN A 28 -17.22 0.74 -3.73
C GLN A 28 -18.16 1.65 -2.92
N GLN A 29 -18.11 1.56 -1.59
CA GLN A 29 -18.93 2.40 -0.72
C GLN A 29 -18.59 3.88 -0.89
N GLN A 30 -17.29 4.21 -0.98
CA GLN A 30 -16.85 5.58 -1.25
C GLN A 30 -17.33 6.12 -2.61
N LEU A 31 -17.44 5.25 -3.62
CA LEU A 31 -18.04 5.61 -4.91
C LEU A 31 -19.54 5.83 -4.80
N ASP A 32 -20.25 4.97 -4.08
CA ASP A 32 -21.71 5.05 -3.93
C ASP A 32 -22.10 6.34 -3.18
N ASP A 33 -21.36 6.68 -2.13
CA ASP A 33 -21.52 7.94 -1.39
C ASP A 33 -21.17 9.17 -2.24
N PHE A 34 -20.28 9.01 -3.24
CA PHE A 34 -19.92 10.06 -4.19
C PHE A 34 -20.96 10.22 -5.32
N ASP A 35 -21.80 9.21 -5.59
CA ASP A 35 -22.78 9.19 -6.70
C ASP A 35 -24.09 9.98 -6.39
N ILE A 36 -24.05 10.86 -5.39
CA ILE A 36 -25.16 11.76 -5.05
C ILE A 36 -25.38 12.74 -6.24
N PRO A 37 -26.63 13.00 -6.67
CA PRO A 37 -26.96 13.74 -7.90
C PRO A 37 -26.25 15.09 -8.10
N PHE A 38 -25.85 15.76 -7.02
CA PHE A 38 -25.12 17.02 -7.04
C PHE A 38 -23.68 16.90 -7.58
N LEU A 39 -23.04 15.73 -7.47
CA LEU A 39 -21.65 15.48 -7.88
C LEU A 39 -21.54 14.75 -9.23
N ARG A 40 -22.67 14.48 -9.89
CA ARG A 40 -22.78 13.70 -11.14
C ARG A 40 -21.93 14.23 -12.30
N TRP A 41 -21.58 15.52 -12.29
CA TRP A 41 -20.70 16.12 -13.31
C TRP A 41 -19.24 15.65 -13.21
N LEU A 42 -18.76 15.27 -12.02
CA LEU A 42 -17.41 14.73 -11.80
C LEU A 42 -17.27 13.31 -12.37
N LYS A 43 -18.38 12.56 -12.45
CA LYS A 43 -18.42 11.20 -13.04
C LYS A 43 -18.14 11.18 -14.55
N LYS A 44 -18.44 12.27 -15.27
CA LYS A 44 -18.13 12.37 -16.71
C LYS A 44 -16.62 12.38 -17.02
N LEU A 45 -15.78 12.48 -15.99
CA LEU A 45 -14.32 12.56 -16.12
C LEU A 45 -13.61 11.27 -15.68
N ASP A 46 -14.33 10.17 -15.41
CA ASP A 46 -13.80 8.96 -14.76
C ASP A 46 -12.98 9.29 -13.49
N ALA A 47 -13.37 10.38 -12.81
CA ALA A 47 -12.63 10.88 -11.67
C ALA A 47 -12.82 9.95 -10.47
N PRO A 48 -11.74 9.59 -9.75
CA PRO A 48 -11.87 8.87 -8.48
C PRO A 48 -12.67 9.71 -7.48
N PRO A 49 -13.32 9.08 -6.48
CA PRO A 49 -14.09 9.81 -5.49
C PRO A 49 -13.19 10.83 -4.79
N CYS A 50 -13.73 12.02 -4.57
CA CYS A 50 -13.01 13.13 -3.93
C CYS A 50 -13.57 13.35 -2.54
N LEU A 51 -12.84 12.87 -1.54
CA LEU A 51 -13.23 12.90 -0.13
C LEU A 51 -12.75 14.22 0.49
N TYR A 52 -13.67 14.97 1.08
CA TYR A 52 -13.38 16.25 1.73
C TYR A 52 -13.54 16.15 3.23
N PHE A 53 -12.55 16.61 3.98
CA PHE A 53 -12.56 16.67 5.44
C PHE A 53 -11.72 17.84 5.96
N LYS A 54 -11.76 18.07 7.27
CA LYS A 54 -10.96 19.12 7.92
C LYS A 54 -10.06 18.55 8.98
N VAL A 55 -8.83 19.05 9.03
CA VAL A 55 -7.89 18.85 10.13
C VAL A 55 -7.63 20.22 10.74
N GLY A 56 -8.23 20.49 11.91
CA GLY A 56 -8.30 21.84 12.46
C GLY A 56 -8.93 22.81 11.45
N LEU A 57 -8.18 23.82 11.05
CA LEU A 57 -8.56 24.83 10.04
C LEU A 57 -8.15 24.44 8.61
N ALA A 58 -7.40 23.36 8.40
CA ALA A 58 -6.99 22.93 7.06
C ALA A 58 -8.13 22.18 6.37
N GLY A 59 -8.59 22.70 5.22
CA GLY A 59 -9.48 21.98 4.31
C GLY A 59 -8.68 21.00 3.48
N VAL A 60 -9.01 19.71 3.58
CA VAL A 60 -8.29 18.61 2.95
C VAL A 60 -9.20 17.92 1.94
N SER A 61 -8.64 17.60 0.78
CA SER A 61 -9.30 16.91 -0.31
C SER A 61 -8.40 15.76 -0.75
N MET A 62 -8.89 14.53 -0.68
CA MET A 62 -8.11 13.33 -1.01
C MET A 62 -8.92 12.36 -1.84
N SER A 63 -8.24 11.62 -2.70
CA SER A 63 -8.82 10.54 -3.49
C SER A 63 -8.05 9.25 -3.23
N PRO A 64 -8.76 8.11 -3.12
CA PRO A 64 -8.14 6.81 -3.05
C PRO A 64 -7.44 6.46 -4.36
N PHE A 65 -6.36 5.70 -4.26
CA PHE A 65 -5.88 4.95 -5.43
C PHE A 65 -6.83 3.81 -5.75
N PHE A 66 -7.04 3.56 -7.04
CA PHE A 66 -8.03 2.63 -7.53
C PHE A 66 -7.38 1.42 -8.17
N ASP A 67 -7.79 0.24 -7.70
CA ASP A 67 -7.61 -1.04 -8.37
C ASP A 67 -8.98 -1.74 -8.47
N LYS A 68 -9.32 -2.17 -9.68
CA LYS A 68 -10.60 -2.87 -9.95
C LYS A 68 -10.73 -4.16 -9.15
N SER A 69 -9.62 -4.87 -8.95
CA SER A 69 -9.59 -6.20 -8.33
C SER A 69 -9.88 -6.18 -6.83
N THR A 70 -9.77 -5.03 -6.18
CA THR A 70 -9.93 -4.82 -4.73
C THR A 70 -10.97 -3.76 -4.38
N ARG A 71 -11.94 -3.56 -5.29
CA ARG A 71 -12.98 -2.52 -5.17
C ARG A 71 -13.85 -2.62 -3.91
N ASP A 72 -14.07 -3.83 -3.41
CA ASP A 72 -14.81 -4.14 -2.18
C ASP A 72 -13.95 -4.03 -0.91
N LEU A 73 -12.65 -3.74 -1.05
CA LEU A 73 -11.75 -3.51 0.07
C LEU A 73 -11.53 -2.01 0.32
N PRO A 74 -11.21 -1.64 1.58
CA PRO A 74 -10.73 -0.31 1.89
C PRO A 74 -9.40 0.01 1.18
N PRO A 75 -9.26 1.19 0.56
CA PRO A 75 -8.01 1.59 -0.07
C PRO A 75 -6.87 1.71 0.95
N THR A 76 -5.68 1.24 0.58
CA THR A 76 -4.48 1.41 1.43
C THR A 76 -3.79 2.74 1.23
N TYR A 77 -4.01 3.41 0.09
CA TYR A 77 -3.35 4.66 -0.26
C TYR A 77 -4.35 5.72 -0.73
N PHE A 78 -4.14 6.95 -0.25
CA PHE A 78 -4.88 8.13 -0.67
C PHE A 78 -3.91 9.27 -0.96
N SER A 79 -4.27 10.12 -1.92
CA SER A 79 -3.49 11.31 -2.24
C SER A 79 -4.40 12.49 -2.59
N GLY A 80 -3.90 13.70 -2.42
CA GLY A 80 -4.66 14.88 -2.74
C GLY A 80 -3.98 16.17 -2.30
N ASN A 81 -4.79 17.15 -1.91
CA ASN A 81 -4.33 18.51 -1.66
C ASN A 81 -4.99 19.12 -0.43
N ILE A 82 -4.24 20.01 0.21
CA ILE A 82 -4.72 20.92 1.24
C ILE A 82 -4.92 22.30 0.60
N ASP A 83 -6.05 22.92 0.91
CA ASP A 83 -6.39 24.24 0.39
C ASP A 83 -5.38 25.31 0.82
N PRO A 84 -4.90 26.15 -0.11
CA PRO A 84 -3.89 27.14 0.20
C PRO A 84 -4.53 28.32 0.94
N LYS A 85 -3.94 28.68 2.09
CA LYS A 85 -4.32 29.84 2.91
C LYS A 85 -3.44 31.06 2.62
N TYR A 86 -2.19 30.82 2.22
CA TYR A 86 -1.15 31.82 1.99
C TYR A 86 -0.70 31.85 0.53
N ALA A 87 -0.05 32.96 0.15
CA ALA A 87 0.50 33.13 -1.19
C ALA A 87 1.74 32.27 -1.45
N HIS A 88 2.53 31.99 -0.42
CA HIS A 88 3.77 31.23 -0.52
C HIS A 88 3.56 29.75 -0.12
N PRO A 89 4.03 28.77 -0.93
CA PRO A 89 3.78 27.35 -0.66
C PRO A 89 4.43 26.86 0.64
N LEU A 90 5.60 27.40 1.03
CA LEU A 90 6.24 27.03 2.29
C LEU A 90 5.40 27.42 3.50
N ASP A 91 4.68 28.54 3.43
CA ASP A 91 3.80 28.97 4.51
C ASP A 91 2.54 28.10 4.57
N ASN A 92 2.04 27.65 3.41
CA ASN A 92 0.99 26.64 3.36
C ASN A 92 1.45 25.28 3.92
N LEU A 93 2.69 24.85 3.67
CA LEU A 93 3.25 23.63 4.27
C LEU A 93 3.39 23.76 5.79
N LYS A 94 3.91 24.89 6.28
CA LYS A 94 4.01 25.15 7.73
C LYS A 94 2.64 25.15 8.39
N PHE A 95 1.68 25.87 7.79
CA PHE A 95 0.30 25.90 8.25
C PHE A 95 -0.30 24.50 8.31
N ALA A 96 -0.21 23.73 7.21
CA ALA A 96 -0.69 22.36 7.18
C ALA A 96 -0.03 21.52 8.28
N ARG A 97 1.31 21.52 8.36
CA ARG A 97 2.05 20.82 9.41
C ARG A 97 1.51 21.15 10.79
N ASP A 98 1.31 22.43 11.09
CA ASP A 98 0.87 22.87 12.42
C ASP A 98 -0.53 22.34 12.75
N GLN A 99 -1.45 22.32 11.78
CA GLN A 99 -2.78 21.73 11.96
C GLN A 99 -2.72 20.22 12.25
N PHE A 100 -1.82 19.48 11.60
CA PHE A 100 -1.65 18.05 11.86
C PHE A 100 -0.86 17.77 13.15
N ALA A 101 0.08 18.65 13.51
CA ALA A 101 0.96 18.48 14.66
C ALA A 101 0.22 18.56 16.01
N GLU A 102 -0.93 19.25 16.05
CA GLU A 102 -1.84 19.25 17.21
C GLU A 102 -2.29 17.83 17.61
N LYS A 103 -2.35 16.89 16.64
CA LYS A 103 -2.81 15.52 16.84
C LYS A 103 -1.71 14.46 16.68
N LEU A 104 -0.74 14.69 15.80
CA LEU A 104 0.29 13.71 15.42
C LEU A 104 1.71 14.05 15.91
N SER A 105 1.89 15.08 16.74
CA SER A 105 3.20 15.67 17.12
C SER A 105 3.90 16.47 16.02
N SER A 106 4.92 17.24 16.38
CA SER A 106 5.65 18.07 15.40
C SER A 106 6.51 17.23 14.44
N ALA A 107 6.41 17.52 13.14
CA ALA A 107 7.25 16.93 12.10
C ALA A 107 8.25 17.94 11.53
N LYS A 108 9.51 17.53 11.35
CA LYS A 108 10.54 18.39 10.76
C LYS A 108 10.28 18.58 9.26
N ILE A 109 10.27 19.83 8.82
CA ILE A 109 10.26 20.18 7.39
C ILE A 109 11.69 20.09 6.86
N ALA A 110 11.86 19.36 5.77
CA ALA A 110 13.14 19.17 5.10
C ALA A 110 12.96 19.00 3.59
N ILE A 111 14.07 19.08 2.85
CA ILE A 111 14.11 18.66 1.45
C ILE A 111 13.95 17.14 1.42
N LYS A 112 12.94 16.64 0.70
CA LYS A 112 12.60 15.21 0.58
C LYS A 112 13.20 14.57 -0.68
N ALA A 113 13.29 15.35 -1.75
CA ALA A 113 13.87 14.98 -3.04
C ALA A 113 14.43 16.22 -3.72
N SER A 114 15.09 16.08 -4.87
CA SER A 114 15.74 17.18 -5.59
C SER A 114 14.84 18.39 -5.88
N ASN A 115 13.54 18.18 -6.02
CA ASN A 115 12.55 19.21 -6.35
C ASN A 115 11.43 19.41 -5.30
N THR A 116 11.55 18.80 -4.11
CA THR A 116 10.44 18.68 -3.16
C THR A 116 10.86 19.03 -1.74
N ILE A 117 10.06 19.86 -1.07
CA ILE A 117 10.15 20.11 0.38
C ILE A 117 8.93 19.51 1.06
N GLY A 118 9.12 18.83 2.18
CA GLY A 118 8.01 18.21 2.90
C GLY A 118 8.32 17.82 4.34
N CYS A 119 7.31 17.25 4.99
CA CYS A 119 7.37 16.66 6.32
C CYS A 119 6.36 15.51 6.38
N GLY A 120 6.45 14.65 7.38
CA GLY A 120 5.51 13.55 7.51
C GLY A 120 5.61 12.81 8.83
N TRP A 121 4.67 11.90 9.04
CA TRP A 121 4.53 11.06 10.22
C TRP A 121 4.47 9.61 9.81
N ILE A 122 5.09 8.76 10.62
CA ILE A 122 5.00 7.31 10.52
C ILE A 122 4.56 6.81 11.88
N SER A 123 3.52 5.98 11.90
CA SER A 123 3.00 5.35 13.10
C SER A 123 2.51 3.94 12.80
N GLY A 124 3.29 2.95 13.23
CA GLY A 124 3.04 1.56 12.87
C GLY A 124 2.93 1.40 11.35
N PRO A 125 1.88 0.73 10.84
CA PRO A 125 1.70 0.53 9.40
C PRO A 125 1.24 1.78 8.64
N SER A 126 0.79 2.82 9.34
CA SER A 126 0.23 4.02 8.72
C SER A 126 1.30 5.09 8.55
N ASN A 127 1.21 5.88 7.48
CA ASN A 127 2.03 7.06 7.30
C ASN A 127 1.23 8.21 6.68
N LEU A 128 1.74 9.43 6.82
CA LEU A 128 1.17 10.62 6.24
C LEU A 128 2.29 11.58 5.87
N ASP A 129 2.33 12.02 4.62
CA ASP A 129 3.31 12.96 4.10
C ASP A 129 2.63 14.20 3.54
N LEU A 130 3.26 15.34 3.81
CA LEU A 130 2.91 16.66 3.32
C LEU A 130 4.07 17.18 2.49
N MET A 131 3.80 17.66 1.28
CA MET A 131 4.85 18.13 0.38
C MET A 131 4.43 19.32 -0.47
N ILE A 132 5.42 20.08 -0.92
CA ILE A 132 5.29 21.19 -1.87
C ILE A 132 6.40 21.09 -2.92
N PHE A 133 6.15 21.71 -4.06
CA PHE A 133 7.09 21.85 -5.16
C PHE A 133 7.44 23.34 -5.33
N PRO A 134 8.40 23.86 -4.57
CA PRO A 134 8.75 25.27 -4.61
C PRO A 134 9.42 25.63 -5.95
N TYR A 135 9.20 26.86 -6.40
CA TYR A 135 9.82 27.43 -7.59
C TYR A 135 11.35 27.31 -7.55
N GLU A 136 11.94 27.53 -6.38
CA GLU A 136 13.38 27.53 -6.12
C GLU A 136 14.04 26.17 -6.37
N LEU A 137 13.27 25.08 -6.35
CA LEU A 137 13.74 23.72 -6.65
C LEU A 137 13.13 23.15 -7.94
N SER A 138 12.46 23.99 -8.74
CA SER A 138 11.91 23.55 -10.02
C SER A 138 13.03 23.33 -11.04
N PHE A 139 12.89 22.32 -11.90
CA PHE A 139 13.83 22.05 -12.99
C PHE A 139 13.84 23.12 -14.08
N GLU A 140 12.77 23.93 -14.20
CA GLU A 140 12.66 24.98 -15.22
C GLU A 140 12.30 26.36 -14.62
N PRO A 141 13.10 26.92 -13.70
CA PRO A 141 12.78 28.19 -13.07
C PRO A 141 12.92 29.35 -14.08
N GLU A 142 13.86 29.29 -15.02
CA GLU A 142 14.16 30.39 -15.96
C GLU A 142 12.99 30.75 -16.90
N LYS A 143 12.05 29.83 -17.15
CA LYS A 143 10.93 30.05 -18.07
C LYS A 143 9.77 30.85 -17.47
N THR A 144 9.80 31.22 -16.18
CA THR A 144 8.69 31.92 -15.51
C THR A 144 9.17 32.64 -14.25
N THR A 145 8.71 33.85 -13.94
CA THR A 145 9.07 34.49 -12.66
C THR A 145 8.41 33.83 -11.45
N ARG A 146 9.05 33.86 -10.27
CA ARG A 146 8.49 33.38 -9.00
C ARG A 146 7.05 33.87 -8.75
N ARG A 147 6.78 35.14 -9.07
CA ARG A 147 5.44 35.77 -8.95
C ARG A 147 4.42 35.10 -9.87
N LEU A 148 4.78 34.87 -11.14
CA LEU A 148 3.89 34.22 -12.11
C LEU A 148 3.69 32.73 -11.80
N TYR A 149 4.73 32.06 -11.30
CA TYR A 149 4.66 30.67 -10.86
C TYR A 149 3.62 30.48 -9.76
N TYR A 150 3.70 31.28 -8.68
CA TYR A 150 2.78 31.19 -7.54
C TYR A 150 1.40 31.84 -7.78
N ARG A 151 1.17 32.54 -8.90
CA ARG A 151 -0.15 33.06 -9.27
C ARG A 151 -1.17 31.91 -9.44
N LYS A 152 -0.73 30.76 -9.95
CA LYS A 152 -1.58 29.57 -10.09
C LYS A 152 -1.87 28.98 -8.71
N ARG A 153 -3.16 28.82 -8.36
CA ARG A 153 -3.59 28.24 -7.06
C ARG A 153 -2.97 26.86 -6.82
N SER A 154 -2.86 26.02 -7.85
CA SER A 154 -2.24 24.69 -7.76
C SER A 154 -0.78 24.72 -7.33
N ARG A 155 -0.02 25.78 -7.68
CA ARG A 155 1.39 25.95 -7.29
C ARG A 155 1.58 26.44 -5.85
N ARG A 156 0.48 26.78 -5.17
CA ARG A 156 0.46 27.20 -3.76
C ARG A 156 -0.02 26.09 -2.82
N ARG A 157 -0.68 25.05 -3.35
CA ARG A 157 -1.25 23.94 -2.57
C ARG A 157 -0.14 23.13 -1.91
N CYS A 158 -0.45 22.61 -0.73
CA CYS A 158 0.31 21.53 -0.13
C CYS A 158 -0.31 20.21 -0.58
N SER A 159 0.49 19.34 -1.18
CA SER A 159 0.08 17.98 -1.50
C SER A 159 0.11 17.14 -0.23
N ILE A 160 -0.86 16.24 -0.10
CA ILE A 160 -0.96 15.28 0.99
C ILE A 160 -1.04 13.87 0.39
N SER A 161 -0.35 12.92 1.00
CA SER A 161 -0.43 11.50 0.69
C SER A 161 -0.40 10.71 1.98
N THR A 162 -1.11 9.58 2.00
CA THR A 162 -1.14 8.70 3.18
C THR A 162 -1.28 7.26 2.75
N TYR A 163 -0.59 6.40 3.49
CA TYR A 163 -0.97 5.00 3.58
C TYR A 163 -1.71 4.76 4.90
N THR A 164 -2.89 4.14 4.83
CA THR A 164 -3.77 3.92 5.99
C THR A 164 -3.27 2.82 6.91
N GLY A 165 -2.45 1.91 6.37
CA GLY A 165 -2.02 0.71 7.09
C GLY A 165 -3.10 -0.38 7.15
N PHE A 166 -4.19 -0.24 6.40
CA PHE A 166 -5.30 -1.20 6.39
C PHE A 166 -4.82 -2.60 6.00
N ARG A 167 -5.25 -3.59 6.79
CA ARG A 167 -5.12 -5.01 6.52
C ARG A 167 -6.38 -5.69 7.04
N GLN A 168 -6.72 -6.84 6.46
CA GLN A 168 -7.84 -7.61 6.98
C GLN A 168 -7.46 -8.32 8.28
N LYS A 169 -8.40 -8.47 9.19
CA LYS A 169 -8.20 -9.29 10.39
C LYS A 169 -8.13 -10.77 10.01
N LEU A 170 -7.39 -11.54 10.80
CA LEU A 170 -7.41 -13.00 10.71
C LEU A 170 -8.78 -13.53 11.16
N SER A 171 -9.36 -14.41 10.36
CA SER A 171 -10.45 -15.28 10.81
C SER A 171 -9.94 -16.35 11.79
N ALA A 172 -10.85 -16.98 12.53
CA ALA A 172 -10.50 -18.08 13.43
C ALA A 172 -9.82 -19.25 12.69
N GLN A 173 -10.29 -19.56 11.48
CA GLN A 173 -9.72 -20.60 10.64
C GLN A 173 -8.30 -20.23 10.16
N GLU A 174 -8.07 -18.98 9.75
CA GLU A 174 -6.74 -18.54 9.34
C GLU A 174 -5.75 -18.56 10.51
N LEU A 175 -6.20 -18.17 11.72
CA LEU A 175 -5.37 -18.27 12.92
C LEU A 175 -5.00 -19.72 13.24
N GLU A 176 -5.95 -20.65 13.10
CA GLU A 176 -5.70 -22.10 13.24
C GLU A 176 -4.67 -22.59 12.23
N TRP A 177 -4.77 -22.18 10.96
CA TRP A 177 -3.78 -22.52 9.95
C TRP A 177 -2.38 -22.00 10.28
N LEU A 178 -2.26 -20.80 10.85
CA LEU A 178 -0.96 -20.27 11.29
C LEU A 178 -0.34 -21.14 12.39
N HIS A 179 -1.13 -21.50 13.41
CA HIS A 179 -0.68 -22.36 14.51
C HIS A 179 -0.30 -23.77 14.05
N ASN A 180 -1.06 -24.32 13.10
CA ASN A 180 -0.88 -25.67 12.58
C ASN A 180 -0.20 -25.67 11.21
N SER A 181 0.80 -24.82 11.03
CA SER A 181 1.58 -24.77 9.79
C SER A 181 2.95 -25.41 9.94
N GLN A 182 3.44 -25.92 8.83
CA GLN A 182 4.80 -26.41 8.70
C GLN A 182 5.55 -25.55 7.69
N ARG A 183 6.83 -25.33 7.98
CA ARG A 183 7.73 -24.59 7.10
C ARG A 183 7.99 -25.43 5.85
N LEU A 184 7.74 -24.85 4.68
CA LEU A 184 7.99 -25.50 3.39
C LEU A 184 9.28 -24.99 2.75
N ILE A 185 9.50 -23.67 2.77
CA ILE A 185 10.67 -23.03 2.15
C ILE A 185 11.21 -21.94 3.08
N GLU A 186 12.51 -22.01 3.38
CA GLU A 186 13.25 -20.95 4.08
C GLU A 186 13.68 -19.83 3.14
N ARG A 187 13.69 -18.59 3.64
CA ARG A 187 14.00 -17.40 2.83
C ARG A 187 15.14 -16.58 3.42
N PRO A 188 16.39 -17.06 3.35
CA PRO A 188 17.51 -16.41 4.01
C PRO A 188 17.90 -15.04 3.41
N ASN A 189 17.63 -14.78 2.12
CA ASN A 189 18.28 -13.68 1.36
C ASN A 189 17.36 -12.51 0.95
N GLN A 190 16.25 -12.27 1.65
CA GLN A 190 15.38 -11.11 1.36
C GLN A 190 15.34 -10.10 2.49
N ILE A 191 14.84 -8.88 2.24
CA ILE A 191 14.61 -7.89 3.30
C ILE A 191 13.51 -8.44 4.22
N LYS A 192 13.88 -8.80 5.45
CA LYS A 192 13.02 -9.54 6.37
C LYS A 192 12.43 -8.64 7.46
N ALA A 193 11.25 -9.02 7.91
CA ALA A 193 10.84 -8.78 9.28
C ALA A 193 11.02 -10.11 10.01
N SER A 194 11.71 -10.08 11.15
CA SER A 194 12.04 -11.28 11.92
C SER A 194 10.94 -11.68 12.90
N ASN A 195 9.93 -10.82 13.09
CA ASN A 195 8.80 -11.05 13.98
C ASN A 195 7.55 -10.27 13.54
N PHE A 196 6.40 -10.59 14.14
CA PHE A 196 5.12 -9.96 13.84
C PHE A 196 5.05 -8.47 14.16
N ARG A 197 5.82 -7.99 15.13
CA ARG A 197 5.87 -6.56 15.46
C ARG A 197 6.50 -5.75 14.33
N GLU A 198 7.58 -6.27 13.74
CA GLU A 198 8.20 -5.67 12.56
C GLU A 198 7.28 -5.74 11.33
N ILE A 199 6.61 -6.87 11.11
CA ILE A 199 5.60 -7.00 10.04
C ILE A 199 4.49 -5.96 10.21
N TRP A 200 3.98 -5.82 11.44
CA TRP A 200 2.94 -4.85 11.73
C TRP A 200 3.39 -3.43 11.42
N SER A 201 4.66 -3.10 11.71
CA SER A 201 5.23 -1.77 11.45
C SER A 201 5.48 -1.44 9.98
N ASN A 202 5.48 -2.44 9.08
CA ASN A 202 5.62 -2.19 7.66
C ASN A 202 4.35 -1.54 7.11
N THR A 203 4.49 -0.64 6.14
CA THR A 203 3.33 -0.03 5.47
C THR A 203 2.91 -0.88 4.27
N PRO A 204 1.64 -1.32 4.20
CA PRO A 204 1.12 -2.00 3.02
C PRO A 204 0.92 -1.02 1.87
N ILE A 205 1.51 -1.33 0.71
CA ILE A 205 1.54 -0.43 -0.44
C ILE A 205 0.25 -0.52 -1.25
N GLN A 206 -0.37 -1.71 -1.31
CA GLN A 206 -1.57 -1.97 -2.09
C GLN A 206 -2.58 -2.74 -1.25
N ALA A 207 -3.87 -2.52 -1.53
CA ALA A 207 -4.91 -3.35 -0.98
C ALA A 207 -4.76 -4.76 -1.55
N ASP A 208 -4.87 -5.78 -0.69
CA ASP A 208 -4.73 -7.18 -1.07
C ASP A 208 -5.72 -8.03 -0.25
N ARG A 209 -6.38 -8.98 -0.93
CA ARG A 209 -7.42 -9.84 -0.35
C ARG A 209 -6.88 -10.85 0.65
N PHE A 210 -5.60 -11.17 0.60
CA PHE A 210 -4.94 -12.18 1.42
C PHE A 210 -3.97 -11.58 2.44
N LEU A 211 -3.73 -10.27 2.37
CA LEU A 211 -2.96 -9.54 3.36
C LEU A 211 -3.71 -9.48 4.70
N ARG A 212 -3.02 -9.90 5.78
CA ARG A 212 -3.60 -9.99 7.12
C ARG A 212 -2.84 -9.15 8.13
N GLU A 213 -3.58 -8.66 9.13
CA GLU A 213 -2.97 -8.18 10.35
C GLU A 213 -2.20 -9.33 11.01
N PRO A 214 -0.93 -9.12 11.40
CA PRO A 214 -0.21 -10.14 12.15
C PRO A 214 -0.86 -10.36 13.52
N PRO A 215 -0.91 -11.60 14.02
CA PRO A 215 -1.47 -11.89 15.34
C PRO A 215 -0.55 -11.34 16.46
N LEU A 216 -1.12 -11.12 17.64
CA LEU A 216 -0.37 -10.70 18.83
C LEU A 216 0.50 -11.84 19.40
N THR A 217 0.05 -13.07 19.20
CA THR A 217 0.77 -14.27 19.62
C THR A 217 1.94 -14.51 18.68
N ASP A 218 3.13 -14.74 19.24
CA ASP A 218 4.29 -15.08 18.44
C ASP A 218 4.15 -16.50 17.89
N ILE A 219 4.32 -16.64 16.58
CA ILE A 219 4.22 -17.91 15.85
C ILE A 219 5.46 -17.99 14.95
N PRO A 220 6.25 -19.07 15.01
CA PRO A 220 7.57 -19.16 14.37
C PRO A 220 7.52 -19.41 12.84
N ILE A 221 6.67 -18.65 12.14
CA ILE A 221 6.41 -18.75 10.70
C ILE A 221 7.09 -17.63 9.89
N CYS A 222 7.66 -16.62 10.56
CA CYS A 222 8.38 -15.53 9.90
C CYS A 222 9.56 -16.06 9.08
N GLU A 223 9.96 -15.30 8.07
CA GLU A 223 11.10 -15.60 7.19
C GLU A 223 10.94 -16.86 6.33
N ALA A 224 9.70 -17.30 6.10
CA ALA A 224 9.43 -18.52 5.37
C ALA A 224 8.12 -18.48 4.57
N ILE A 225 8.02 -19.44 3.64
CA ILE A 225 6.74 -19.91 3.13
C ILE A 225 6.36 -21.16 3.92
N ASN A 226 5.18 -21.12 4.51
CA ASN A 226 4.61 -22.20 5.30
C ASN A 226 3.36 -22.71 4.60
N ILE A 227 2.97 -23.93 4.94
CA ILE A 227 1.73 -24.54 4.50
C ILE A 227 0.99 -25.06 5.72
N SER A 228 -0.33 -24.88 5.77
CA SER A 228 -1.14 -25.50 6.81
C SER A 228 -1.04 -27.03 6.73
N ASN A 229 -1.17 -27.72 7.86
CA ASN A 229 -1.04 -29.18 7.92
C ASN A 229 -2.10 -29.90 7.05
N ASP A 230 -3.29 -29.32 6.95
CA ASP A 230 -4.37 -29.80 6.09
C ASP A 230 -4.21 -29.40 4.61
N ARG A 231 -3.13 -28.68 4.28
CA ARG A 231 -2.78 -28.15 2.95
C ARG A 231 -3.85 -27.27 2.32
N LYS A 232 -4.71 -26.64 3.15
CA LYS A 232 -5.74 -25.72 2.70
C LYS A 232 -5.30 -24.26 2.64
N ALA A 233 -4.13 -23.92 3.18
CA ALA A 233 -3.58 -22.57 3.08
C ALA A 233 -2.07 -22.55 2.84
N LEU A 234 -1.66 -21.63 1.97
CA LEU A 234 -0.28 -21.21 1.81
C LEU A 234 -0.07 -19.90 2.59
N ILE A 235 0.98 -19.85 3.41
CA ILE A 235 1.27 -18.72 4.29
C ILE A 235 2.61 -18.13 3.92
N LYS A 236 2.62 -16.86 3.49
CA LYS A 236 3.83 -16.09 3.21
C LYS A 236 4.01 -15.07 4.33
N CYS A 237 5.07 -15.21 5.11
CA CYS A 237 5.37 -14.31 6.22
C CYS A 237 6.79 -13.74 6.06
N CYS A 238 6.89 -12.59 5.39
CA CYS A 238 8.17 -11.91 5.15
C CYS A 238 8.07 -10.45 5.59
N ARG A 239 7.94 -9.49 4.66
CA ARG A 239 7.62 -8.09 5.00
C ARG A 239 6.17 -7.91 5.45
N GLU A 240 5.32 -8.78 4.97
CA GLU A 240 3.88 -8.77 5.15
C GLU A 240 3.40 -10.20 5.39
N LEU A 241 2.30 -10.34 6.13
CA LEU A 241 1.64 -11.63 6.36
C LEU A 241 0.53 -11.82 5.32
N HIS A 242 0.72 -12.79 4.43
CA HIS A 242 -0.34 -13.25 3.53
C HIS A 242 -0.79 -14.65 3.94
N VAL A 243 -2.10 -14.85 4.04
CA VAL A 243 -2.72 -16.16 4.27
C VAL A 243 -3.64 -16.45 3.08
N ILE A 244 -3.26 -17.43 2.27
CA ILE A 244 -3.83 -17.64 0.94
C ILE A 244 -4.47 -19.03 0.91
N PRO A 245 -5.80 -19.12 0.90
CA PRO A 245 -6.50 -20.38 0.73
C PRO A 245 -6.11 -21.07 -0.59
N THR A 246 -5.78 -22.35 -0.53
CA THR A 246 -5.23 -23.11 -1.67
C THR A 246 -6.24 -23.30 -2.80
N ASP A 247 -7.53 -23.26 -2.50
CA ASP A 247 -8.62 -23.26 -3.48
C ASP A 247 -8.65 -21.97 -4.33
N ARG A 248 -8.09 -20.87 -3.83
CA ARG A 248 -7.96 -19.58 -4.56
C ARG A 248 -6.70 -19.48 -5.41
N ILE A 249 -5.77 -20.41 -5.25
CA ILE A 249 -4.56 -20.49 -6.07
C ILE A 249 -4.88 -21.21 -7.37
N THR A 250 -4.67 -20.56 -8.52
CA THR A 250 -4.82 -21.21 -9.84
C THR A 250 -3.54 -21.89 -10.30
N HIS A 251 -2.43 -21.16 -10.31
CA HIS A 251 -1.14 -21.65 -10.77
C HIS A 251 0.02 -20.82 -10.24
N PHE A 252 1.21 -21.39 -10.32
CA PHE A 252 2.47 -20.70 -10.07
C PHE A 252 2.99 -20.13 -11.38
N ALA A 253 3.46 -18.89 -11.38
CA ALA A 253 4.04 -18.27 -12.56
C ALA A 253 5.50 -17.86 -12.32
N ILE A 254 6.36 -18.26 -13.25
CA ILE A 254 7.76 -17.82 -13.26
C ILE A 254 7.87 -16.67 -14.26
N HIS A 255 8.32 -15.51 -13.78
CA HIS A 255 8.60 -14.34 -14.60
C HIS A 255 10.10 -14.19 -14.79
N THR A 256 10.51 -13.89 -16.01
CA THR A 256 11.91 -13.63 -16.37
C THR A 256 11.97 -12.26 -17.04
N LEU A 257 12.58 -11.27 -16.39
CA LEU A 257 12.98 -10.03 -17.04
C LEU A 257 14.34 -10.22 -17.71
N LEU A 258 14.34 -10.06 -19.03
CA LEU A 258 15.57 -10.00 -19.80
C LEU A 258 16.22 -8.62 -19.62
N PRO A 259 17.55 -8.58 -19.48
CA PRO A 259 18.28 -7.34 -19.22
C PRO A 259 18.19 -6.39 -20.40
N ALA A 260 18.03 -5.09 -20.12
CA ALA A 260 18.26 -4.03 -21.11
C ALA A 260 19.65 -3.37 -20.94
N ARG A 261 20.08 -3.10 -19.69
CA ARG A 261 21.42 -2.57 -19.33
C ARG A 261 21.95 -3.01 -17.96
N ALA A 262 21.07 -3.30 -17.00
CA ALA A 262 21.41 -4.02 -15.76
C ALA A 262 21.14 -5.52 -15.95
N GLY A 263 21.79 -6.38 -15.14
CA GLY A 263 21.65 -7.84 -15.24
C GLY A 263 20.20 -8.34 -15.20
N SER A 264 19.99 -9.56 -15.70
CA SER A 264 18.67 -10.23 -15.72
C SER A 264 18.05 -10.29 -14.32
N GLU A 265 16.78 -9.97 -14.17
CA GLU A 265 16.04 -10.20 -12.93
C GLU A 265 15.02 -11.33 -13.16
N THR A 266 14.95 -12.29 -12.25
CA THR A 266 13.97 -13.38 -12.32
C THR A 266 13.20 -13.42 -11.01
N TRP A 267 11.87 -13.49 -11.07
CA TRP A 267 11.04 -13.57 -9.89
C TRP A 267 9.93 -14.61 -10.05
N LEU A 268 9.58 -15.23 -8.93
CA LEU A 268 8.53 -16.23 -8.84
C LEU A 268 7.31 -15.57 -8.20
N THR A 269 6.22 -15.45 -8.94
CA THR A 269 4.94 -15.01 -8.41
C THR A 269 4.02 -16.20 -8.17
N LEU A 270 3.17 -16.07 -7.17
CA LEU A 270 1.94 -16.82 -7.09
C LEU A 270 0.90 -16.04 -7.88
N LEU A 271 0.29 -16.65 -8.88
CA LEU A 271 -0.93 -16.10 -9.44
C LEU A 271 -2.10 -16.70 -8.67
N THR A 272 -2.87 -15.81 -8.07
CA THR A 272 -4.08 -16.13 -7.33
C THR A 272 -5.27 -15.61 -8.11
N VAL A 273 -6.37 -16.36 -8.12
CA VAL A 273 -7.61 -15.79 -8.61
C VAL A 273 -8.26 -15.03 -7.46
N TYR A 274 -8.37 -13.72 -7.66
CA TYR A 274 -9.23 -12.88 -6.87
C TYR A 274 -10.66 -13.10 -7.39
N ARG A 275 -11.33 -14.16 -6.92
CA ARG A 275 -12.77 -14.27 -7.22
C ARG A 275 -13.48 -13.16 -6.45
N HIS A 276 -13.82 -12.09 -7.15
CA HIS A 276 -14.96 -11.27 -6.79
C HIS A 276 -16.22 -12.11 -7.01
N ILE A 277 -17.27 -11.81 -6.24
CA ILE A 277 -18.66 -12.23 -6.44
C ILE A 277 -18.92 -12.54 -7.93
N GLU A 278 -19.17 -13.82 -8.22
CA GLU A 278 -19.73 -14.52 -9.40
C GLU A 278 -19.53 -14.02 -10.85
N THR A 279 -18.93 -12.86 -11.16
CA THR A 279 -19.03 -12.28 -12.51
C THR A 279 -17.72 -11.80 -13.17
N THR A 280 -16.58 -11.76 -12.49
CA THR A 280 -15.27 -11.50 -13.14
C THR A 280 -14.16 -12.33 -12.50
N ASN A 281 -13.53 -13.20 -13.30
CA ASN A 281 -12.31 -13.92 -12.90
C ASN A 281 -11.10 -13.01 -13.09
N ASP A 282 -10.94 -12.01 -12.22
CA ASP A 282 -9.73 -11.19 -12.23
C ASP A 282 -8.61 -11.98 -11.52
N GLU A 283 -7.53 -12.21 -12.25
CA GLU A 283 -6.29 -12.79 -11.69
C GLU A 283 -5.45 -11.67 -11.09
N GLY A 284 -4.82 -11.96 -9.95
CA GLY A 284 -3.78 -11.08 -9.44
C GLY A 284 -2.62 -11.85 -8.85
N SER A 285 -1.47 -11.19 -8.85
CA SER A 285 -0.20 -11.78 -8.49
C SER A 285 0.19 -11.42 -7.06
N ILE A 286 0.56 -12.42 -6.27
CA ILE A 286 1.28 -12.24 -5.02
C ILE A 286 2.72 -12.69 -5.26
N ASP A 287 3.67 -11.76 -5.15
CA ASP A 287 5.08 -12.10 -5.30
C ASP A 287 5.50 -13.08 -4.22
N LEU A 288 5.89 -14.29 -4.63
CA LEU A 288 6.42 -15.27 -3.71
C LEU A 288 7.90 -15.07 -3.54
N PHE A 289 8.71 -14.86 -4.58
CA PHE A 289 10.16 -14.63 -4.49
C PHE A 289 10.63 -13.67 -5.56
N CYS A 290 11.69 -12.92 -5.26
CA CYS A 290 12.39 -12.04 -6.19
C CYS A 290 13.88 -12.10 -5.85
N ASP A 291 14.73 -12.42 -6.83
CA ASP A 291 16.19 -12.43 -6.71
C ASP A 291 16.82 -11.95 -8.02
N LYS A 292 18.02 -11.37 -7.93
CA LYS A 292 18.79 -10.86 -9.07
C LYS A 292 19.71 -11.91 -9.69
N VAL A 293 19.88 -13.05 -9.01
CA VAL A 293 20.65 -14.18 -9.53
C VAL A 293 19.66 -15.26 -9.98
N PRO A 294 19.87 -15.93 -11.13
CA PRO A 294 19.09 -17.10 -11.53
C PRO A 294 19.40 -18.25 -10.55
N SER A 295 18.72 -18.22 -9.41
CA SER A 295 18.71 -19.28 -8.43
C SER A 295 17.42 -20.10 -8.61
N ASN A 296 17.26 -21.14 -7.79
CA ASN A 296 16.49 -22.35 -8.03
C ASN A 296 14.94 -22.22 -8.12
N PHE A 297 14.43 -21.19 -8.80
CA PHE A 297 13.00 -20.88 -8.88
C PHE A 297 12.16 -21.97 -9.52
N MET A 298 12.74 -22.72 -10.46
CA MET A 298 12.07 -23.87 -11.05
C MET A 298 11.84 -24.96 -10.00
N ASP A 299 12.86 -25.39 -9.24
CA ASP A 299 12.69 -26.44 -8.24
C ASP A 299 11.76 -25.97 -7.11
N LEU A 300 11.82 -24.68 -6.73
CA LEU A 300 10.90 -24.09 -5.77
C LEU A 300 9.45 -24.10 -6.29
N ALA A 301 9.23 -23.69 -7.55
CA ALA A 301 7.93 -23.75 -8.17
C ALA A 301 7.42 -25.19 -8.30
N GLN A 302 8.28 -26.15 -8.64
CA GLN A 302 7.96 -27.57 -8.69
C GLN A 302 7.59 -28.13 -7.33
N LEU A 303 8.33 -27.79 -6.28
CA LEU A 303 8.02 -28.17 -4.90
C LEU A 303 6.64 -27.64 -4.48
N LEU A 304 6.37 -26.36 -4.75
CA LEU A 304 5.10 -25.72 -4.42
C LEU A 304 3.93 -26.31 -5.22
N ALA A 305 4.11 -26.45 -6.53
CA ALA A 305 3.13 -27.03 -7.45
C ALA A 305 2.78 -28.48 -7.06
N LYS A 306 3.78 -29.31 -6.78
CA LYS A 306 3.60 -30.69 -6.33
C LYS A 306 2.87 -30.75 -4.99
N THR A 307 3.26 -29.89 -4.04
CA THR A 307 2.67 -29.87 -2.69
C THR A 307 1.19 -29.47 -2.71
N LEU A 308 0.83 -28.48 -3.55
CA LEU A 308 -0.54 -27.94 -3.63
C LEU A 308 -1.39 -28.57 -4.74
N GLY A 309 -0.82 -29.46 -5.57
CA GLY A 309 -1.50 -30.03 -6.74
C GLY A 309 -1.88 -28.97 -7.79
N LYS A 310 -1.02 -27.96 -8.00
CA LYS A 310 -1.27 -26.85 -8.95
C LYS A 310 -0.30 -26.93 -10.12
N LYS A 311 -0.64 -26.23 -11.21
CA LYS A 311 0.21 -26.16 -12.41
C LYS A 311 1.23 -25.04 -12.29
N ILE A 312 2.31 -25.16 -13.05
CA ILE A 312 3.31 -24.10 -13.27
C ILE A 312 3.12 -23.57 -14.67
N ILE A 313 3.15 -22.25 -14.83
CA ILE A 313 3.12 -21.57 -16.11
C ILE A 313 4.42 -20.77 -16.27
N HIS A 314 5.06 -20.94 -17.41
CA HIS A 314 6.15 -20.08 -17.84
C HIS A 314 5.56 -18.95 -18.66
N LEU A 315 5.65 -17.73 -18.14
CA LEU A 315 5.29 -16.55 -18.90
C LEU A 315 6.41 -16.23 -19.88
N LYS A 316 6.05 -15.61 -21.02
CA LYS A 316 7.05 -15.18 -21.99
C LYS A 316 7.98 -14.16 -21.32
N PRO A 317 9.31 -14.23 -21.58
CA PRO A 317 10.23 -13.26 -21.02
C PRO A 317 9.85 -11.84 -21.44
N GLU A 318 9.90 -10.91 -20.49
CA GLU A 318 9.64 -9.49 -20.73
C GLU A 318 10.98 -8.75 -20.84
N TYR A 319 11.04 -7.72 -21.68
CA TYR A 319 12.22 -6.85 -21.73
C TYR A 319 12.06 -5.74 -20.69
N ASN A 320 13.14 -5.43 -19.97
CA ASN A 320 13.16 -4.27 -19.07
C ASN A 320 13.18 -2.98 -19.92
N CYS A 321 12.00 -2.44 -20.24
CA CYS A 321 11.82 -1.27 -21.12
C CYS A 321 12.39 0.02 -20.52
#